data_AF-A0A6C2YNF4-F1
#
_entry.id   AF-A0A6C2YNF4-F1
#
_cell.length_a   1.000
_cell.length_b   1.000
_cell.length_c   1.000
_cell.angle_alpha   90.00
_cell.angle_beta   90.00
_cell.angle_gamma   90.00
#
_symmetry.space_group_name_H-M   'P 1'
#
loop_
_entity.id
_entity.type
_entity.pdbx_description
1 polymer ?
#
loop_
_entity_poly.entity_id
_entity_poly.type
_entity_poly.pdbx_seq_one_letter_code
_entity_poly.pdbx_strand_id
1 'polypeptide(L)'
;MQRTQIRIVSGSLRGRKIECLVHESMRPTPQMVREALFSILGNAVPGRVFYDIFSGTGVNGFEAISRGAKQSVFLERDPKLANEIERYLNRFTVTDRGQVIRTDVYRWAERWIPLGGKPVNLFLSPPFPDLGARHEAFEKLVRTLIQKMPDNSVIALQTEDGYALDWLPDLDQWDIRKYGRNVLAFWVKEAPDADDADADNGAEADASPKSPRSSAIREFSGDSLPDSNRRPADDADAGDDSTSTSDRA
;
A
#
# COMPACT_ATOMS: atom_id res chain seq x y z
N MET A 1 26.78 -1.38 2.78
CA MET A 1 25.58 -2.21 2.52
C MET A 1 25.41 -3.18 3.67
N GLN A 2 24.23 -3.24 4.26
CA GLN A 2 23.91 -4.19 5.32
C GLN A 2 22.95 -5.26 4.77
N ARG A 3 23.18 -6.51 5.16
CA ARG A 3 22.27 -7.60 4.82
C ARG A 3 21.12 -7.56 5.81
N THR A 4 19.90 -7.39 5.31
CA THR A 4 18.68 -7.41 6.13
C THR A 4 17.77 -8.53 5.69
N GLN A 5 16.87 -8.93 6.59
CA GLN A 5 15.89 -9.98 6.35
C GLN A 5 14.49 -9.43 6.61
N ILE A 6 13.65 -9.50 5.59
CA ILE A 6 12.27 -9.01 5.62
C ILE A 6 11.33 -10.22 5.58
N ARG A 7 10.36 -10.27 6.49
CA ARG A 7 9.41 -11.38 6.60
C ARG A 7 8.08 -11.01 5.94
N ILE A 8 7.49 -11.96 5.21
CA ILE A 8 6.11 -11.87 4.73
C ILE A 8 5.16 -12.13 5.91
N VAL A 9 4.17 -11.27 6.09
CA VAL A 9 3.37 -11.15 7.30
C VAL A 9 2.16 -12.06 7.30
N SER A 10 1.44 -12.14 6.18
CA SER A 10 0.12 -12.77 6.13
C SER A 10 -0.11 -13.48 4.81
N GLY A 11 -1.13 -14.34 4.73
CA GLY A 11 -1.51 -15.06 3.52
C GLY A 11 -0.66 -16.30 3.23
N SER A 12 -0.71 -16.77 1.97
CA SER A 12 -0.13 -18.04 1.51
C SER A 12 1.40 -18.14 1.63
N LEU A 13 2.10 -17.00 1.65
CA LEU A 13 3.56 -16.91 1.81
C LEU A 13 3.98 -16.46 3.22
N ARG A 14 3.06 -16.41 4.19
CA ARG A 14 3.32 -16.00 5.59
C ARG A 14 4.55 -16.70 6.16
N GLY A 15 5.40 -15.93 6.84
CA GLY A 15 6.61 -16.43 7.50
C GLY A 15 7.81 -16.62 6.57
N ARG A 16 7.61 -16.64 5.24
CA ARG A 16 8.73 -16.66 4.29
C ARG A 16 9.54 -15.38 4.37
N LYS A 17 10.82 -15.47 4.02
CA LYS A 17 11.80 -14.42 4.25
C LYS A 17 12.53 -14.03 2.98
N ILE A 18 12.66 -12.73 2.77
CA ILE A 18 13.44 -12.09 1.73
C ILE A 18 14.72 -11.56 2.38
N GLU A 19 15.85 -11.96 1.86
CA GLU A 19 17.17 -11.45 2.23
C GLU A 19 17.58 -10.49 1.14
N CYS A 20 17.90 -9.26 1.52
CA CYS A 20 18.30 -8.22 0.59
C CYS A 20 19.48 -7.43 1.14
N LEU A 21 20.28 -6.89 0.22
CA LEU A 21 21.36 -5.97 0.54
C LEU A 21 20.82 -4.55 0.47
N VAL A 22 20.55 -3.97 1.63
CA VAL A 22 20.10 -2.58 1.72
C VAL A 22 21.30 -1.65 1.85
N HIS A 23 21.26 -0.57 1.10
CA HIS A 23 22.10 0.61 1.28
C HIS A 23 21.28 1.68 1.99
N GLU A 24 21.94 2.70 2.54
CA GLU A 24 21.32 3.66 3.45
C GLU A 24 20.11 4.42 2.87
N SER A 25 20.09 4.63 1.55
CA SER A 25 18.97 5.23 0.82
C SER A 25 17.86 4.24 0.47
N MET A 26 18.09 2.94 0.60
CA MET A 26 17.08 1.89 0.38
C MET A 26 16.48 1.50 1.73
N ARG A 27 15.32 2.08 2.03
CA ARG A 27 14.55 1.79 3.24
C ARG A 27 13.34 0.96 2.85
N PRO A 28 13.36 -0.37 3.07
CA PRO A 28 12.19 -1.19 2.81
C PRO A 28 10.99 -0.73 3.65
N THR A 29 9.79 -0.85 3.10
CA THR A 29 8.55 -0.55 3.83
C THR A 29 8.50 -1.35 5.15
N PRO A 30 8.44 -0.68 6.32
CA PRO A 30 8.44 -1.35 7.60
C PRO A 30 7.27 -2.33 7.72
N GLN A 31 7.44 -3.41 8.48
CA GLN A 31 6.41 -4.45 8.63
C GLN A 31 5.05 -3.87 9.04
N MET A 32 5.01 -2.99 10.04
CA MET A 32 3.78 -2.32 10.50
C MET A 32 3.09 -1.53 9.37
N VAL A 33 3.86 -0.85 8.51
CA VAL A 33 3.32 -0.08 7.39
C VAL A 33 2.76 -1.01 6.32
N ARG A 34 3.42 -2.16 6.07
CA ARG A 34 2.88 -3.18 5.15
C ARG A 34 1.60 -3.81 5.70
N GLU A 35 1.56 -4.13 6.99
CA GLU A 35 0.36 -4.61 7.66
C GLU A 35 -0.80 -3.62 7.51
N ALA A 36 -0.56 -2.34 7.79
CA ALA A 36 -1.55 -1.29 7.62
C ALA A 36 -2.00 -1.14 6.16
N LEU A 37 -1.05 -1.08 5.21
CA LEU A 37 -1.33 -0.99 3.78
C LEU A 37 -2.31 -2.07 3.33
N PHE A 38 -2.00 -3.32 3.63
CA PHE A 38 -2.83 -4.44 3.21
C PHE A 38 -4.10 -4.63 4.05
N SER A 39 -4.13 -4.11 5.27
CA SER A 39 -5.37 -4.06 6.07
C SER A 39 -6.37 -3.08 5.47
N ILE A 40 -5.90 -1.91 5.01
CA ILE A 40 -6.74 -0.88 4.38
C ILE A 40 -7.19 -1.33 3.00
N LEU A 41 -6.28 -1.91 2.20
CA LEU A 41 -6.65 -2.47 0.90
C LEU A 41 -7.66 -3.62 1.03
N GLY A 42 -7.58 -4.42 2.09
CA GLY A 42 -8.57 -5.45 2.44
C GLY A 42 -9.04 -6.27 1.23
N ASN A 43 -10.35 -6.19 0.94
CA ASN A 43 -11.00 -6.93 -0.15
C ASN A 43 -10.65 -6.43 -1.56
N ALA A 44 -9.97 -5.30 -1.70
CA ALA A 44 -9.44 -4.86 -3.00
C ALA A 44 -8.22 -5.68 -3.45
N VAL A 45 -7.58 -6.49 -2.59
CA VAL A 45 -6.38 -7.26 -2.97
C VAL A 45 -6.72 -8.54 -3.74
N PRO A 46 -7.59 -9.44 -3.23
CA PRO A 46 -7.79 -10.75 -3.85
C PRO A 46 -8.30 -10.65 -5.28
N GLY A 47 -7.71 -11.43 -6.20
CA GLY A 47 -8.15 -11.50 -7.60
C GLY A 47 -7.79 -10.28 -8.48
N ARG A 48 -7.25 -9.20 -7.90
CA ARG A 48 -6.80 -8.02 -8.65
C ARG A 48 -5.32 -8.10 -9.03
N VAL A 49 -4.93 -7.33 -10.03
CA VAL A 49 -3.51 -7.11 -10.36
C VAL A 49 -2.97 -6.02 -9.44
N PHE A 50 -1.85 -6.30 -8.79
CA PHE A 50 -1.13 -5.36 -7.93
C PHE A 50 0.14 -4.89 -8.63
N TYR A 51 0.30 -3.58 -8.80
CA TYR A 51 1.49 -2.97 -9.40
C TYR A 51 2.33 -2.35 -8.27
N ASP A 52 3.50 -2.92 -8.02
CA ASP A 52 4.52 -2.36 -7.13
C ASP A 52 5.49 -1.53 -7.99
N ILE A 53 5.17 -0.25 -8.20
CA ILE A 53 5.82 0.52 -9.29
C ILE A 53 7.19 1.13 -8.91
N PHE A 54 7.56 1.00 -7.64
CA PHE A 54 8.89 1.27 -7.11
C PHE A 54 9.34 0.07 -6.26
N SER A 55 9.49 -1.09 -6.91
CA SER A 55 9.53 -2.38 -6.21
C SER A 55 10.65 -2.52 -5.19
N GLY A 56 11.87 -2.06 -5.49
CA GLY A 56 13.03 -2.25 -4.63
C GLY A 56 13.24 -3.72 -4.29
N THR A 57 12.98 -4.08 -3.03
CA THR A 57 13.06 -5.49 -2.56
C THR A 57 11.93 -6.40 -3.08
N GLY A 58 10.88 -5.81 -3.66
CA GLY A 58 9.64 -6.48 -4.09
C GLY A 58 8.73 -6.90 -2.94
N VAL A 59 9.05 -6.56 -1.69
CA VAL A 59 8.35 -7.11 -0.54
C VAL A 59 6.85 -6.81 -0.54
N ASN A 60 6.42 -5.65 -1.05
CA ASN A 60 5.01 -5.28 -1.11
C ASN A 60 4.27 -6.11 -2.18
N GLY A 61 4.83 -6.27 -3.37
CA GLY A 61 4.26 -7.17 -4.35
C GLY A 61 4.21 -8.64 -3.90
N PHE A 62 5.19 -9.13 -3.12
CA PHE A 62 5.11 -10.46 -2.52
C PHE A 62 4.00 -10.58 -1.46
N GLU A 63 3.78 -9.55 -0.64
CA GLU A 63 2.63 -9.51 0.28
C GLU A 63 1.31 -9.53 -0.47
N ALA A 64 1.21 -8.82 -1.59
CA ALA A 64 0.01 -8.83 -2.43
C ALA A 64 -0.28 -10.24 -2.96
N ILE A 65 0.71 -10.94 -3.54
CA ILE A 65 0.58 -12.35 -3.97
C ILE A 65 0.19 -13.23 -2.79
N SER A 66 0.82 -13.02 -1.63
CA SER A 66 0.56 -13.79 -0.43
C SER A 66 -0.91 -13.69 -0.02
N ARG A 67 -1.48 -12.49 -0.10
CA ARG A 67 -2.87 -12.14 0.24
C ARG A 67 -3.88 -12.41 -0.88
N GLY A 68 -3.47 -13.06 -1.96
CA GLY A 68 -4.38 -13.54 -3.00
C GLY A 68 -4.54 -12.61 -4.20
N ALA A 69 -3.68 -11.61 -4.38
CA ALA A 69 -3.61 -10.89 -5.64
C ALA A 69 -3.46 -11.88 -6.80
N LYS A 70 -4.18 -11.64 -7.90
CA LYS A 70 -4.13 -12.49 -9.08
C LYS A 70 -2.72 -12.52 -9.66
N GLN A 71 -2.09 -11.36 -9.69
CA GLN A 71 -0.73 -11.16 -10.17
C GLN A 71 -0.14 -9.94 -9.47
N SER A 72 1.16 -9.98 -9.18
CA SER A 72 1.94 -8.78 -8.85
C SER A 72 2.89 -8.45 -9.99
N VAL A 73 2.89 -7.18 -10.42
CA VAL A 73 3.78 -6.63 -11.42
C VAL A 73 4.79 -5.73 -10.70
N PHE A 74 6.07 -6.07 -10.82
CA PHE A 74 7.17 -5.41 -10.15
C PHE A 74 7.92 -4.52 -11.15
N LEU A 75 7.91 -3.21 -10.97
CA LEU A 75 8.74 -2.31 -11.78
C LEU A 75 9.98 -1.96 -10.98
N GLU A 76 11.13 -2.30 -11.54
CA GLU A 76 12.41 -2.05 -10.91
C GLU A 76 13.45 -1.63 -11.95
N ARG A 77 14.19 -0.57 -11.68
CA ARG A 77 15.21 -0.04 -12.59
C ARG A 77 16.56 -0.73 -12.37
N ASP A 78 16.91 -1.04 -11.12
CA ASP A 78 18.18 -1.69 -10.80
C ASP A 78 18.12 -3.17 -11.22
N PRO A 79 18.97 -3.60 -12.18
CA PRO A 79 19.00 -4.98 -12.62
C PRO A 79 19.29 -5.99 -11.50
N LYS A 80 20.06 -5.60 -10.46
CA LYS A 80 20.38 -6.49 -9.35
C LYS A 80 19.14 -6.78 -8.51
N LEU A 81 18.37 -5.74 -8.19
CA LEU A 81 17.12 -5.87 -7.44
C LEU A 81 16.06 -6.63 -8.24
N ALA A 82 15.91 -6.32 -9.52
CA ALA A 82 15.01 -7.05 -10.41
C ALA A 82 15.33 -8.56 -10.44
N ASN A 83 16.61 -8.92 -10.58
CA ASN A 83 17.05 -10.31 -10.54
C ASN A 83 16.81 -10.96 -9.16
N GLU A 84 16.93 -10.19 -8.07
CA GLU A 84 16.58 -10.68 -6.72
C GLU A 84 15.07 -10.99 -6.61
N ILE A 85 14.21 -10.13 -7.15
CA ILE A 85 12.76 -10.37 -7.19
C ILE A 85 12.47 -11.64 -8.00
N GLU A 86 13.04 -11.81 -9.19
CA GLU A 86 12.88 -13.03 -10.01
C GLU A 86 13.33 -14.29 -9.25
N ARG A 87 14.47 -14.23 -8.54
CA ARG A 87 14.94 -15.33 -7.70
C ARG A 87 13.93 -15.67 -6.59
N TYR A 88 13.30 -14.67 -5.97
CA TYR A 88 12.29 -14.91 -4.93
C TYR A 88 10.96 -15.42 -5.48
N LEU A 89 10.53 -14.99 -6.68
CA LEU A 89 9.39 -15.58 -7.37
C LEU A 89 9.59 -17.09 -7.57
N ASN A 90 10.78 -17.50 -8.01
CA ASN A 90 11.15 -18.91 -8.14
C ASN A 90 11.19 -19.62 -6.77
N ARG A 91 11.91 -19.05 -5.80
CA ARG A 91 12.06 -19.64 -4.44
C ARG A 91 10.73 -19.81 -3.72
N PHE A 92 9.78 -18.92 -3.96
CA PHE A 92 8.45 -18.97 -3.38
C PHE A 92 7.45 -19.76 -4.22
N THR A 93 7.85 -20.21 -5.41
CA THR A 93 7.02 -20.99 -6.35
C THR A 93 5.76 -20.23 -6.73
N VAL A 94 5.93 -18.97 -7.13
CA VAL A 94 4.86 -18.04 -7.53
C VAL A 94 5.19 -17.28 -8.81
N THR A 95 6.01 -17.86 -9.68
CA THR A 95 6.42 -17.28 -10.97
C THR A 95 5.26 -17.06 -11.93
N ASP A 96 4.19 -17.85 -11.80
CA ASP A 96 2.93 -17.71 -12.52
C ASP A 96 2.11 -16.48 -12.07
N ARG A 97 2.38 -15.97 -10.87
CA ARG A 97 1.70 -14.81 -10.27
C ARG A 97 2.59 -13.57 -10.15
N GLY A 98 3.80 -13.61 -10.68
CA GLY A 98 4.74 -12.49 -10.62
C GLY A 98 5.31 -12.13 -11.99
N GLN A 99 5.34 -10.84 -12.30
CA GLN A 99 6.00 -10.33 -13.50
C GLN A 99 6.96 -9.21 -13.12
N VAL A 100 8.24 -9.35 -13.48
CA VAL A 100 9.24 -8.30 -13.28
C VAL A 100 9.43 -7.54 -14.58
N ILE A 101 9.30 -6.22 -14.51
CA ILE A 101 9.52 -5.30 -15.63
C ILE A 101 10.69 -4.40 -15.27
N ARG A 102 11.82 -4.63 -15.95
CA ARG A 102 13.03 -3.82 -15.78
C ARG A 102 12.88 -2.49 -16.51
N THR A 103 12.49 -1.44 -15.80
CA THR A 103 12.15 -0.15 -16.42
C THR A 103 12.38 1.03 -15.49
N ASP A 104 12.57 2.21 -16.08
CA ASP A 104 12.28 3.47 -15.41
C ASP A 104 10.74 3.65 -15.32
N VAL A 105 10.24 3.91 -14.12
CA VAL A 105 8.80 4.00 -13.85
C VAL A 105 8.13 5.20 -14.53
N TYR A 106 8.83 6.33 -14.64
CA TYR A 106 8.30 7.55 -15.26
C TYR A 106 8.08 7.32 -16.75
N ARG A 107 9.04 6.69 -17.44
CA ARG A 107 8.88 6.27 -18.83
C ARG A 107 7.80 5.19 -19.00
N TRP A 108 7.73 4.25 -18.07
CA TRP A 108 6.74 3.17 -18.13
C TRP A 108 5.32 3.71 -18.06
N ALA A 109 5.04 4.65 -17.15
CA ALA A 109 3.69 5.20 -16.96
C ALA A 109 3.16 5.91 -18.21
N GLU A 110 4.03 6.57 -18.98
CA GLU A 110 3.66 7.19 -20.26
C GLU A 110 3.12 6.18 -21.28
N ARG A 111 3.61 4.94 -21.24
CA ARG A 111 3.24 3.85 -22.17
C ARG A 111 2.27 2.83 -21.58
N TRP A 112 2.08 2.85 -20.26
CA TRP A 112 1.20 1.92 -19.58
C TRP A 112 -0.23 2.11 -20.06
N ILE A 113 -0.88 0.98 -20.34
CA ILE A 113 -2.28 0.86 -20.69
C ILE A 113 -2.81 -0.31 -19.85
N PRO A 114 -3.80 -0.09 -18.97
CA PRO A 114 -4.35 -1.18 -18.18
C PRO A 114 -5.10 -2.18 -19.05
N LEU A 115 -4.93 -3.47 -18.76
CA LEU A 115 -5.52 -4.53 -19.57
C LEU A 115 -6.99 -4.74 -19.20
N GLY A 116 -7.88 -4.52 -20.18
CA GLY A 116 -9.27 -5.00 -20.14
C GLY A 116 -10.17 -4.32 -19.11
N GLY A 117 -9.89 -3.08 -18.71
CA GLY A 117 -10.75 -2.27 -17.86
C GLY A 117 -10.99 -2.80 -16.44
N LYS A 118 -10.31 -3.89 -16.04
CA LYS A 118 -10.50 -4.49 -14.71
C LYS A 118 -9.80 -3.66 -13.64
N PRO A 119 -10.40 -3.49 -12.45
CA PRO A 119 -9.78 -2.74 -11.37
C PRO A 119 -8.41 -3.30 -10.96
N VAL A 120 -7.47 -2.39 -10.66
CA VAL A 120 -6.10 -2.72 -10.24
C VAL A 120 -5.75 -2.01 -8.94
N ASN A 121 -4.65 -2.42 -8.32
CA ASN A 121 -4.03 -1.69 -7.21
C ASN A 121 -2.66 -1.17 -7.67
N LEU A 122 -2.40 0.12 -7.52
CA LEU A 122 -1.12 0.76 -7.79
C LEU A 122 -0.49 1.19 -6.47
N PHE A 123 0.67 0.64 -6.12
CA PHE A 123 1.41 1.05 -4.93
C PHE A 123 2.68 1.80 -5.30
N LEU A 124 2.82 2.99 -4.72
CA LEU A 124 3.91 3.92 -4.95
C LEU A 124 4.68 4.11 -3.63
N SER A 125 5.93 3.68 -3.61
CA SER A 125 6.86 3.99 -2.51
C SER A 125 8.17 4.50 -3.12
N PRO A 126 8.18 5.71 -3.71
CA PRO A 126 9.38 6.26 -4.33
C PRO A 126 10.50 6.40 -3.30
N PRO A 127 11.78 6.31 -3.72
CA PRO A 127 12.88 6.64 -2.83
C PRO A 127 12.77 8.10 -2.39
N PHE A 128 12.94 8.40 -1.11
CA PHE A 128 12.72 9.76 -0.58
C PHE A 128 13.52 10.88 -1.27
N PRO A 129 14.78 10.66 -1.71
CA PRO A 129 15.47 11.66 -2.53
C PRO A 129 14.72 12.05 -3.82
N ASP A 130 13.98 11.13 -4.44
CA ASP A 130 13.20 11.41 -5.65
C ASP A 130 12.00 12.31 -5.36
N LEU A 131 11.36 12.17 -4.20
CA LEU A 131 10.20 13.00 -3.81
C LEU A 131 10.53 14.50 -3.76
N GLY A 132 11.78 14.85 -3.45
CA GLY A 132 12.28 16.22 -3.51
C GLY A 132 12.89 16.58 -4.87
N ALA A 133 13.93 15.82 -5.28
CA ALA A 133 14.73 16.18 -6.46
C ALA A 133 13.97 16.03 -7.80
N ARG A 134 12.88 15.27 -7.82
CA ARG A 134 12.09 14.98 -9.03
C ARG A 134 10.60 15.21 -8.81
N HIS A 135 10.25 16.13 -7.91
CA HIS A 135 8.88 16.39 -7.50
C HIS A 135 7.92 16.57 -8.68
N GLU A 136 8.23 17.46 -9.63
CA GLU A 136 7.39 17.70 -10.82
C GLU A 136 7.15 16.44 -11.67
N ALA A 137 8.20 15.63 -11.84
CA ALA A 137 8.08 14.38 -12.58
C ALA A 137 7.23 13.35 -11.81
N PHE A 138 7.31 13.37 -10.48
CA PHE A 138 6.53 12.50 -9.61
C PHE A 138 5.05 12.90 -9.58
N GLU A 139 4.76 14.19 -9.51
CA GLU A 139 3.40 14.71 -9.67
C GLU A 139 2.81 14.29 -11.03
N LYS A 140 3.54 14.52 -12.13
CA LYS A 140 3.12 14.10 -13.47
C LYS A 140 2.85 12.60 -13.53
N LEU A 141 3.70 11.78 -12.90
CA LEU A 141 3.52 10.34 -12.81
C LEU A 141 2.19 10.00 -12.12
N VAL A 142 1.93 10.55 -10.93
CA VAL A 142 0.69 10.27 -10.18
C VAL A 142 -0.55 10.68 -10.98
N ARG A 143 -0.57 11.88 -11.55
CA ARG A 143 -1.68 12.36 -12.40
C ARG A 143 -1.91 11.45 -13.60
N THR A 144 -0.83 11.02 -14.27
CA THR A 144 -0.91 10.11 -15.42
C THR A 144 -1.50 8.75 -15.03
N LEU A 145 -1.13 8.22 -13.87
CA LEU A 145 -1.65 6.95 -13.38
C LEU A 145 -3.13 7.04 -13.01
N ILE A 146 -3.54 8.10 -12.31
CA ILE A 146 -4.95 8.37 -11.97
C ILE A 146 -5.81 8.49 -13.22
N GLN A 147 -5.33 9.22 -14.23
CA GLN A 147 -6.04 9.36 -15.50
C GLN A 147 -6.23 8.00 -16.19
N LYS A 148 -5.18 7.17 -16.22
CA LYS A 148 -5.16 5.93 -16.99
C LYS A 148 -5.73 4.72 -16.28
N MET A 149 -5.66 4.64 -14.96
CA MET A 149 -6.12 3.48 -14.22
C MET A 149 -7.62 3.24 -14.46
N PRO A 150 -8.08 1.98 -14.53
CA PRO A 150 -9.50 1.69 -14.66
C PRO A 150 -10.29 2.18 -13.46
N ASP A 151 -11.59 2.34 -13.62
CA ASP A 151 -12.48 2.66 -12.51
C ASP A 151 -12.47 1.56 -11.45
N ASN A 152 -12.85 1.93 -10.23
CA ASN A 152 -12.78 1.14 -9.00
C ASN A 152 -11.37 0.66 -8.61
N SER A 153 -10.33 1.18 -9.28
CA SER A 153 -8.94 0.90 -8.95
C SER A 153 -8.49 1.72 -7.74
N VAL A 154 -7.50 1.23 -7.02
CA VAL A 154 -6.91 1.92 -5.87
C VAL A 154 -5.49 2.35 -6.20
N ILE A 155 -5.14 3.59 -5.86
CA ILE A 155 -3.76 4.07 -5.81
C ILE A 155 -3.39 4.34 -4.36
N ALA A 156 -2.25 3.79 -3.93
CA ALA A 156 -1.73 3.93 -2.59
C ALA A 156 -0.31 4.48 -2.65
N LEU A 157 -0.07 5.60 -1.96
CA LEU A 157 1.20 6.30 -1.91
C LEU A 157 1.78 6.20 -0.50
N GLN A 158 3.05 5.80 -0.40
CA GLN A 158 3.86 5.89 0.81
C GLN A 158 4.83 7.07 0.72
N THR A 159 4.81 7.94 1.72
CA THR A 159 5.78 9.04 1.92
C THR A 159 6.31 9.07 3.36
N GLU A 160 7.16 10.05 3.69
CA GLU A 160 7.50 10.36 5.08
C GLU A 160 6.64 11.48 5.65
N ASP A 161 6.48 11.46 6.96
CA ASP A 161 5.97 12.57 7.73
C ASP A 161 6.74 13.86 7.41
N GLY A 162 6.01 14.96 7.23
CA GLY A 162 6.57 16.25 6.82
C GLY A 162 6.72 16.46 5.31
N TYR A 163 6.50 15.44 4.48
CA TYR A 163 6.37 15.65 3.04
C TYR A 163 4.99 16.25 2.70
N ALA A 164 4.96 17.40 2.02
CA ALA A 164 3.73 18.05 1.61
C ALA A 164 2.98 17.22 0.56
N LEU A 165 1.65 17.17 0.67
CA LEU A 165 0.75 16.41 -0.21
C LEU A 165 -0.31 17.29 -0.88
N ASP A 166 -0.21 18.62 -0.74
CA ASP A 166 -1.11 19.63 -1.32
C ASP A 166 -1.12 19.67 -2.86
N TRP A 167 -0.14 19.01 -3.49
CA TRP A 167 -0.07 18.81 -4.93
C TRP A 167 -0.91 17.61 -5.44
N LEU A 168 -1.37 16.74 -4.54
CA LEU A 168 -2.25 15.62 -4.94
C LEU A 168 -3.56 16.17 -5.52
N PRO A 169 -4.05 15.62 -6.64
CA PRO A 169 -5.37 15.99 -7.16
C PRO A 169 -6.45 15.63 -6.15
N ASP A 170 -7.43 16.52 -5.98
CA ASP A 170 -8.62 16.30 -5.14
C ASP A 170 -8.26 15.77 -3.75
N LEU A 171 -7.33 16.47 -3.08
CA LEU A 171 -6.71 16.03 -1.81
C LEU A 171 -7.72 15.61 -0.74
N ASP A 172 -8.88 16.26 -0.69
CA ASP A 172 -9.97 15.97 0.23
C ASP A 172 -10.60 14.57 0.03
N GLN A 173 -10.38 13.96 -1.13
CA GLN A 173 -10.79 12.59 -1.44
C GLN A 173 -9.78 11.53 -1.00
N TRP A 174 -8.58 11.92 -0.57
CA TRP A 174 -7.55 10.97 -0.14
C TRP A 174 -7.73 10.57 1.33
N ASP A 175 -7.70 9.26 1.62
CA ASP A 175 -7.56 8.75 2.98
C ASP A 175 -6.08 8.73 3.35
N ILE A 176 -5.66 9.66 4.21
CA ILE A 176 -4.27 9.86 4.61
C ILE A 176 -4.09 9.43 6.06
N ARG A 177 -3.20 8.45 6.28
CA ARG A 177 -2.94 7.86 7.59
C ARG A 177 -1.46 7.85 7.92
N LYS A 178 -1.14 8.15 9.18
CA LYS A 178 0.24 8.23 9.69
C LYS A 178 0.60 7.01 10.54
N TYR A 179 1.78 6.46 10.28
CA TYR A 179 2.34 5.28 10.96
C TYR A 179 3.82 5.54 11.31
N GLY A 180 4.03 6.16 12.48
CA GLY A 180 5.34 6.67 12.87
C GLY A 180 5.82 7.75 11.90
N ARG A 181 6.98 7.54 11.27
CA ARG A 181 7.53 8.44 10.24
C ARG A 181 6.93 8.25 8.85
N ASN A 182 6.09 7.24 8.64
CA ASN A 182 5.52 6.95 7.32
C ASN A 182 4.12 7.53 7.23
N VAL A 183 3.75 7.99 6.04
CA VAL A 183 2.39 8.38 5.70
C VAL A 183 1.94 7.47 4.56
N LEU A 184 0.73 6.92 4.67
CA LEU A 184 0.06 6.22 3.59
C LEU A 184 -1.14 7.07 3.13
N ALA A 185 -1.20 7.41 1.85
CA ALA A 185 -2.31 8.12 1.23
C ALA A 185 -2.98 7.20 0.21
N PHE A 186 -4.30 7.04 0.32
CA PHE A 186 -5.10 6.16 -0.54
C PHE A 186 -6.14 6.97 -1.30
N TRP A 187 -6.29 6.66 -2.59
CA TRP A 187 -7.38 7.18 -3.39
C TRP A 187 -7.99 6.06 -4.23
N VAL A 188 -9.31 6.10 -4.40
CA VAL A 188 -10.08 5.17 -5.21
C VAL A 188 -10.62 5.95 -6.39
N LYS A 189 -10.36 5.45 -7.61
CA LYS A 189 -11.01 6.00 -8.79
C LYS A 189 -12.44 5.51 -8.82
N GLU A 190 -13.40 6.36 -8.52
CA GLU A 190 -14.81 5.98 -8.61
C GLU A 190 -15.21 5.76 -10.08
N ALA A 191 -16.11 4.82 -10.32
CA ALA A 191 -16.75 4.71 -11.63
C ALA A 191 -17.71 5.90 -11.80
N PRO A 192 -17.85 6.45 -13.01
CA PRO A 192 -18.92 7.40 -13.27
C PRO A 192 -20.26 6.74 -12.93
N ASP A 193 -21.15 7.50 -12.28
CA ASP A 193 -22.49 7.01 -11.92
C ASP A 193 -23.21 6.52 -13.19
N ALA A 194 -23.87 5.37 -13.10
CA ALA A 194 -24.58 4.77 -14.25
C ALA A 194 -25.67 5.69 -14.81
N ASP A 195 -26.15 6.66 -14.02
CA ASP A 195 -27.18 7.62 -14.39
C ASP A 195 -26.65 8.79 -15.25
N ASP A 196 -25.33 9.05 -15.28
CA ASP A 196 -24.73 10.11 -16.10
C ASP A 196 -24.51 9.70 -17.56
N ALA A 197 -24.61 8.39 -17.86
CA ALA A 197 -24.43 7.86 -19.22
C ALA A 197 -25.68 8.06 -20.12
N ASP A 198 -26.85 8.35 -19.53
CA ASP A 198 -28.13 8.53 -20.22
C ASP A 198 -28.61 10.00 -20.25
N ALA A 199 -27.82 10.95 -19.71
CA ALA A 199 -28.22 12.36 -19.56
C ALA A 199 -27.97 13.25 -20.80
N ASP A 200 -27.84 12.69 -22.01
CA ASP A 200 -27.89 13.44 -23.29
C ASP A 200 -29.30 13.48 -23.89
N ASN A 201 -30.32 13.62 -23.04
CA ASN A 201 -31.63 14.11 -23.46
C ASN A 201 -32.21 15.00 -22.35
N GLY A 202 -32.34 16.28 -22.68
CA GLY A 202 -32.36 17.35 -21.70
C GLY A 202 -33.56 17.36 -20.74
N ALA A 203 -33.26 17.76 -19.50
CA ALA A 203 -34.09 18.63 -18.69
C ALA A 203 -33.23 19.15 -17.53
N GLU A 204 -33.24 20.47 -17.30
CA GLU A 204 -32.71 21.09 -16.09
C GLU A 204 -33.38 20.46 -14.86
N ALA A 205 -32.59 19.90 -13.95
CA ALA A 205 -33.00 19.64 -12.59
C ALA A 205 -31.88 20.01 -11.63
N ASP A 206 -32.24 20.92 -10.73
CA ASP A 206 -31.54 21.38 -9.54
C ASP A 206 -30.86 20.23 -8.78
N ALA A 207 -29.53 20.22 -8.78
CA ALA A 207 -28.71 19.27 -8.03
C ALA A 207 -27.86 20.04 -7.01
N SER A 208 -28.36 20.11 -5.77
CA SER A 208 -27.51 20.37 -4.61
C SER A 208 -26.41 19.31 -4.53
N PRO A 209 -25.12 19.67 -4.35
CA PRO A 209 -24.04 18.70 -4.38
C PRO A 209 -24.10 17.79 -3.14
N LYS A 210 -24.56 16.55 -3.33
CA LYS A 210 -24.34 15.48 -2.37
C LYS A 210 -22.87 15.09 -2.45
N SER A 211 -22.09 15.55 -1.46
CA SER A 211 -20.69 15.16 -1.24
C SER A 211 -20.56 13.63 -1.15
N PRO A 212 -19.85 12.95 -2.08
CA PRO A 212 -19.51 11.53 -1.93
C PRO A 212 -18.26 11.45 -1.05
N ARG A 213 -18.40 10.87 0.15
CA ARG A 213 -17.39 10.88 1.22
C ARG A 213 -16.87 9.47 1.46
N SER A 214 -15.59 9.22 1.19
CA SER A 214 -14.74 8.18 1.82
C SER A 214 -15.27 6.72 1.90
N SER A 215 -16.39 6.37 1.25
CA SER A 215 -17.12 5.12 1.47
C SER A 215 -16.44 3.93 0.80
N ALA A 216 -15.88 4.10 -0.40
CA ALA A 216 -15.27 3.00 -1.14
C ALA A 216 -14.09 2.34 -0.39
N ILE A 217 -13.24 3.11 0.29
CA ILE A 217 -12.15 2.55 1.12
C ILE A 217 -12.72 1.80 2.34
N ARG A 218 -13.83 2.28 2.92
CA ARG A 218 -14.50 1.62 4.04
C ARG A 218 -15.13 0.29 3.63
N GLU A 219 -15.69 0.22 2.43
CA GLU A 219 -16.21 -1.02 1.84
C GLU A 219 -15.12 -2.10 1.70
N PHE A 220 -13.89 -1.70 1.36
CA PHE A 220 -12.75 -2.63 1.32
C PHE A 220 -12.18 -2.98 2.69
N SER A 221 -12.22 -2.04 3.64
CA SER A 221 -11.56 -2.15 4.95
C SER A 221 -12.35 -2.95 5.99
N GLY A 222 -13.65 -3.23 5.79
CA GLY A 222 -14.47 -4.04 6.72
C GLY A 222 -14.28 -3.62 8.18
N ASP A 223 -14.81 -2.44 8.53
CA ASP A 223 -14.39 -1.65 9.70
C ASP A 223 -14.31 -2.42 11.03
N SER A 224 -13.10 -2.53 11.58
CA SER A 224 -12.73 -2.48 13.01
C SER A 224 -11.23 -2.80 13.16
N LEU A 225 -10.35 -1.80 13.02
CA LEU A 225 -9.00 -1.90 13.59
C LEU A 225 -9.07 -1.44 15.06
N PRO A 226 -8.46 -2.17 16.01
CA PRO A 226 -8.49 -1.77 17.42
C PRO A 226 -7.74 -0.45 17.61
N ASP A 227 -8.40 0.48 18.31
CA ASP A 227 -7.85 1.75 18.75
C ASP A 227 -6.54 1.52 19.54
N SER A 228 -5.41 1.84 18.93
CA SER A 228 -4.08 1.61 19.51
C SER A 228 -3.72 2.63 20.61
N ASN A 229 -4.72 3.33 21.18
CA ASN A 229 -4.53 4.31 22.25
C ASN A 229 -5.12 3.93 23.61
N ARG A 230 -5.62 2.70 23.82
CA ARG A 230 -5.96 2.24 25.18
C ARG A 230 -4.71 1.75 25.91
N ARG A 231 -4.21 2.59 26.83
CA ARG A 231 -3.35 2.10 27.93
C ARG A 231 -4.14 1.06 28.74
N PRO A 232 -3.54 -0.07 29.15
CA PRO A 232 -4.19 -0.95 30.12
C PRO A 232 -4.37 -0.17 31.43
N ALA A 233 -5.55 -0.30 32.04
CA ALA A 233 -5.79 0.14 33.39
C ALA A 233 -4.92 -0.70 34.35
N ASP A 234 -4.31 -0.02 35.32
CA ASP A 234 -3.60 -0.64 36.43
C ASP A 234 -4.58 -1.51 37.22
N ASP A 235 -4.38 -2.83 37.19
CA ASP A 235 -5.04 -3.75 38.12
C ASP A 235 -4.27 -3.72 39.44
N ALA A 236 -5.02 -3.37 40.49
CA ALA A 236 -4.59 -3.25 41.86
C ALA A 236 -4.08 -4.57 42.43
N ASP A 237 -2.90 -4.49 43.04
CA ASP A 237 -2.24 -5.52 43.83
C ASP A 237 -3.12 -5.90 45.04
N ALA A 238 -3.65 -7.12 45.02
CA ALA A 238 -4.35 -7.73 46.13
C ALA A 238 -3.31 -8.37 47.07
N GLY A 239 -3.35 -7.93 48.32
CA GLY A 239 -2.36 -8.27 49.34
C GLY A 239 -2.27 -9.75 49.70
N ASP A 240 -1.12 -10.07 50.29
CA ASP A 240 -0.95 -11.23 51.15
C ASP A 240 -0.09 -10.81 52.35
N ASP A 241 -0.75 -10.69 53.50
CA ASP A 241 -0.13 -10.59 54.81
C ASP A 241 -0.63 -11.78 55.64
N SER A 242 0.22 -12.78 55.84
CA SER A 242 0.22 -13.51 57.10
C SER A 242 1.59 -14.09 57.41
N THR A 243 2.08 -13.61 58.54
CA THR A 243 3.24 -14.01 59.33
C THR A 243 3.04 -15.39 59.97
N SER A 244 4.09 -16.21 60.09
CA SER A 244 4.60 -16.64 61.40
C SER A 244 5.91 -17.45 61.34
N THR A 245 6.91 -16.89 62.05
CA THR A 245 7.87 -17.53 62.98
C THR A 245 8.96 -18.46 62.47
N SER A 246 10.19 -17.93 62.56
CA SER A 246 11.43 -18.65 62.84
C SER A 246 11.59 -18.92 64.35
N ASP A 247 12.31 -19.99 64.68
CA ASP A 247 13.42 -20.08 65.64
C ASP A 247 13.44 -21.36 66.49
N ARG A 248 14.48 -22.15 66.22
CA ARG A 248 15.20 -22.95 67.21
C ARG A 248 16.70 -22.82 66.94
N ALA A 249 17.40 -22.39 67.99
CA ALA A 249 18.87 -22.28 68.20
C ALA A 249 19.54 -21.01 67.67
#